data_AF-A0A929FCV3-F1
#
_entry.id   AF-A0A929FCV3-F1
#
_cell.length_a   1.000
_cell.length_b   1.000
_cell.length_c   1.000
_cell.angle_alpha   90.00
_cell.angle_beta   90.00
_cell.angle_gamma   90.00
#
_symmetry.space_group_name_H-M   'P 1'
#
loop_
_entity.id
_entity.type
_entity.pdbx_description
1 polymer ?
#
loop_
_entity_poly.entity_id
_entity_poly.type
_entity_poly.pdbx_seq_one_letter_code
_entity_poly.pdbx_strand_id
1 'polypeptide(L)'
;MKHITLLSNLILAAVVGSVIGTALPTQAQVSAGEKQVSGVEATCVATTPGEQIALNAAKNEARQMAEAVNGGLIVYRAEPAMHGAAIASPCEMLGPAVWRFTIRGGEPTAVAIREQYTTLSVVTVAGTGRDRSVTLDYNGPIRRYRR
;
A
#
# COMPACT_ATOMS: atom_id res chain seq x y z
N MET A 1 -25.35 -13.14 40.96
CA MET A 1 -25.53 -11.75 40.48
C MET A 1 -26.17 -11.82 39.10
N LYS A 2 -27.13 -10.95 38.84
CA LYS A 2 -28.24 -11.12 37.89
C LYS A 2 -27.79 -11.12 36.42
N HIS A 3 -28.30 -12.06 35.65
CA HIS A 3 -28.29 -12.08 34.18
C HIS A 3 -29.19 -10.96 33.64
N ILE A 4 -28.73 -10.23 32.62
CA ILE A 4 -29.56 -9.31 31.85
C ILE A 4 -29.53 -9.77 30.39
N THR A 5 -30.62 -10.41 30.00
CA THR A 5 -31.00 -10.75 28.63
C THR A 5 -31.94 -9.64 28.14
N LEU A 6 -31.66 -9.01 27.01
CA LEU A 6 -32.61 -8.08 26.36
C LEU A 6 -33.13 -8.71 25.07
N LEU A 7 -34.45 -8.83 25.02
CA LEU A 7 -35.28 -9.43 23.97
C LEU A 7 -35.68 -8.37 22.92
N SER A 8 -35.68 -8.82 21.66
CA SER A 8 -36.63 -8.62 20.55
C SER A 8 -37.61 -7.44 20.48
N ASN A 9 -37.74 -6.88 19.26
CA ASN A 9 -39.00 -6.64 18.48
C ASN A 9 -38.59 -6.01 17.13
N LEU A 10 -38.61 -6.72 15.98
CA LEU A 10 -39.73 -7.01 15.07
C LEU A 10 -40.65 -5.80 14.79
N ILE A 11 -40.66 -5.30 13.54
CA ILE A 11 -41.87 -4.91 12.77
C ILE A 11 -41.56 -5.06 11.28
N LEU A 12 -42.52 -5.69 10.60
CA LEU A 12 -42.63 -6.04 9.19
C LEU A 12 -43.40 -4.94 8.45
N ALA A 13 -42.99 -4.57 7.24
CA ALA A 13 -43.90 -3.94 6.26
C ALA A 13 -43.44 -4.24 4.83
N ALA A 14 -44.30 -5.00 4.12
CA ALA A 14 -44.21 -5.25 2.69
C ALA A 14 -44.99 -4.17 1.93
N VAL A 15 -44.48 -3.71 0.77
CA VAL A 15 -45.31 -3.11 -0.28
C VAL A 15 -44.85 -3.67 -1.62
N VAL A 16 -45.82 -4.27 -2.31
CA VAL A 16 -45.76 -4.81 -3.67
C VAL A 16 -45.98 -3.68 -4.66
N GLY A 17 -45.20 -3.66 -5.74
CA GLY A 17 -45.43 -2.78 -6.89
C GLY A 17 -44.86 -3.39 -8.16
N SER A 18 -45.67 -4.18 -8.87
CA SER A 18 -45.40 -4.60 -10.25
C SER A 18 -45.66 -3.45 -11.21
N VAL A 19 -44.69 -3.15 -12.07
CA VAL A 19 -44.92 -2.40 -13.32
C VAL A 19 -44.30 -3.18 -14.47
N ILE A 20 -45.13 -3.45 -15.48
CA ILE A 20 -44.83 -4.10 -16.75
C ILE A 20 -44.10 -3.11 -17.65
N GLY A 21 -43.05 -3.52 -18.37
CA GLY A 21 -42.44 -2.66 -19.38
C GLY A 21 -41.21 -3.20 -20.11
N THR A 22 -41.46 -3.81 -21.26
CA THR A 22 -40.62 -3.90 -22.48
C THR A 22 -39.22 -4.54 -22.41
N ALA A 23 -39.13 -5.73 -23.01
CA ALA A 23 -37.88 -6.39 -23.39
C ALA A 23 -37.10 -5.58 -24.44
N LEU A 24 -35.79 -5.45 -24.21
CA LEU A 24 -34.77 -4.92 -25.12
C LEU A 24 -33.50 -5.80 -24.99
N PRO A 25 -32.63 -5.82 -26.02
CA PRO A 25 -31.98 -7.04 -26.48
C PRO A 25 -30.75 -7.46 -25.68
N THR A 26 -30.55 -8.78 -25.69
CA THR A 26 -29.29 -9.53 -25.70
C THR A 26 -28.02 -8.70 -25.50
N GLN A 27 -27.52 -8.66 -24.27
CA GLN A 27 -26.13 -8.32 -24.01
C GLN A 27 -25.28 -9.56 -24.27
N ALA A 28 -24.46 -9.48 -25.31
CA ALA A 28 -23.40 -10.44 -25.56
C ALA A 28 -22.44 -10.45 -24.35
N GLN A 29 -22.44 -11.56 -23.61
CA GLN A 29 -21.44 -11.82 -22.58
C GLN A 29 -20.12 -12.12 -23.29
N VAL A 30 -19.31 -11.10 -23.53
CA VAL A 30 -17.87 -11.28 -23.75
C VAL A 30 -17.30 -11.71 -22.40
N SER A 31 -17.10 -13.03 -22.28
CA SER A 31 -16.29 -13.63 -21.24
C SER A 31 -14.87 -13.09 -21.39
N ALA A 32 -14.56 -12.00 -20.69
CA ALA A 32 -13.19 -11.58 -20.48
C ALA A 32 -12.53 -12.66 -19.61
N GLY A 33 -11.88 -13.62 -20.27
CA GLY A 33 -10.99 -14.54 -19.61
C GLY A 33 -9.95 -13.73 -18.88
N GLU A 34 -10.05 -13.73 -17.55
CA GLU A 34 -9.05 -13.17 -16.66
C GLU A 34 -7.79 -14.02 -16.81
N LYS A 35 -6.95 -13.63 -17.78
CA LYS A 35 -5.61 -14.14 -17.92
C LYS A 35 -4.82 -13.58 -16.76
N GLN A 36 -4.73 -14.36 -15.68
CA GLN A 36 -3.73 -14.17 -14.64
C GLN A 36 -2.36 -14.03 -15.30
N VAL A 37 -1.84 -12.80 -15.33
CA VAL A 37 -0.44 -12.55 -15.67
C VAL A 37 0.34 -12.70 -14.37
N SER A 38 0.83 -13.93 -14.22
CA SER A 38 1.95 -14.29 -13.37
C SER A 38 3.17 -13.40 -13.71
N GLY A 39 3.77 -12.79 -12.68
CA GLY A 39 5.21 -12.51 -12.65
C GLY A 39 5.71 -11.25 -13.35
N VAL A 40 5.09 -10.09 -13.12
CA VAL A 40 5.79 -8.80 -13.28
C VAL A 40 5.89 -8.20 -11.88
N GLU A 41 7.11 -7.98 -11.37
CA GLU A 41 7.32 -7.14 -10.18
C GLU A 41 6.62 -5.81 -10.47
N ALA A 42 5.44 -5.61 -9.90
CA ALA A 42 4.54 -4.54 -10.31
C ALA A 42 5.11 -3.24 -9.76
N THR A 43 5.89 -2.51 -10.56
CA THR A 43 6.33 -1.16 -10.22
C THR A 43 5.12 -0.34 -9.78
N CYS A 44 5.27 0.47 -8.73
CA CYS A 44 4.16 1.29 -8.24
C CYS A 44 3.67 2.26 -9.32
N VAL A 45 2.41 2.10 -9.74
CA VAL A 45 1.71 2.99 -10.67
C VAL A 45 0.59 3.70 -9.93
N ALA A 46 0.40 4.98 -10.24
CA ALA A 46 -0.77 5.74 -9.85
C ALA A 46 -1.39 6.35 -11.11
N THR A 47 -2.67 6.07 -11.35
CA THR A 47 -3.40 6.49 -12.56
C THR A 47 -4.34 7.66 -12.29
N THR A 48 -4.71 7.87 -11.03
CA THR A 48 -5.56 8.98 -10.59
C THR A 48 -4.82 9.93 -9.64
N PRO A 49 -5.26 11.19 -9.51
CA PRO A 49 -4.71 12.10 -8.51
C PRO A 49 -4.80 11.57 -7.07
N GLY A 50 -5.90 10.89 -6.72
CA GLY A 50 -6.09 10.29 -5.41
C GLY A 50 -5.08 9.18 -5.10
N GLU A 51 -4.84 8.30 -6.07
CA GLU A 51 -3.81 7.26 -5.97
C GLU A 51 -2.41 7.86 -5.84
N GLN A 52 -2.11 8.95 -6.56
CA GLN A 52 -0.81 9.60 -6.49
C GLN A 52 -0.56 10.21 -5.11
N ILE A 53 -1.58 10.83 -4.51
CA ILE A 53 -1.52 11.33 -3.13
C ILE A 53 -1.31 10.17 -2.14
N ALA A 54 -2.07 9.08 -2.30
CA ALA A 54 -1.97 7.91 -1.43
C ALA A 54 -0.58 7.26 -1.50
N LEU A 55 -0.04 7.09 -2.72
CA LEU A 55 1.29 6.53 -2.95
C LEU A 55 2.41 7.41 -2.38
N ASN A 56 2.32 8.74 -2.57
CA ASN A 56 3.28 9.67 -1.96
C ASN A 56 3.24 9.61 -0.44
N ALA A 57 2.05 9.51 0.17
CA ALA A 57 1.92 9.38 1.61
C ALA A 57 2.48 8.05 2.11
N ALA A 58 2.21 6.93 1.42
CA ALA A 58 2.78 5.62 1.73
C ALA A 58 4.30 5.62 1.67
N LYS A 59 4.89 6.22 0.62
CA LYS A 59 6.35 6.39 0.51
C LYS A 59 6.92 7.15 1.70
N ASN A 60 6.29 8.26 2.08
CA ASN A 60 6.76 9.09 3.18
C ASN A 60 6.70 8.35 4.53
N GLU A 61 5.70 7.52 4.75
CA GLU A 61 5.60 6.68 5.94
C GLU A 61 6.63 5.56 5.94
N ALA A 62 6.84 4.90 4.81
CA ALA A 62 7.88 3.89 4.66
C ALA A 62 9.28 4.48 4.93
N ARG A 63 9.55 5.68 4.39
CA ARG A 63 10.78 6.44 4.66
C ARG A 63 10.93 6.75 6.14
N GLN A 64 9.88 7.29 6.78
CA GLN A 64 9.91 7.62 8.22
C GLN A 64 10.14 6.39 9.09
N MET A 65 9.51 5.26 8.77
CA MET A 65 9.75 3.98 9.44
C MET A 65 11.22 3.59 9.32
N ALA A 66 11.77 3.57 8.11
CA ALA A 66 13.18 3.22 7.88
C ALA A 66 14.14 4.17 8.62
N GLU A 67 13.87 5.46 8.65
CA GLU A 67 14.68 6.43 9.38
C GLU A 67 14.58 6.24 10.90
N ALA A 68 13.37 6.03 11.43
CA ALA A 68 13.14 5.84 12.86
C ALA A 68 13.85 4.59 13.40
N VAL A 69 13.71 3.44 12.73
CA VAL A 69 14.28 2.17 13.20
C VAL A 69 15.80 2.10 13.07
N ASN A 70 16.40 2.98 12.26
CA ASN A 70 17.85 3.06 12.07
C ASN A 70 18.51 4.22 12.85
N GLY A 71 17.86 4.74 13.89
CA GLY A 71 18.46 5.71 14.80
C GLY A 71 18.18 7.19 14.45
N GLY A 72 17.22 7.44 13.56
CA GLY A 72 16.78 8.78 13.18
C GLY A 72 17.76 9.50 12.23
N LEU A 73 17.37 10.72 11.85
CA LEU A 73 18.03 11.49 10.78
C LEU A 73 19.49 11.89 11.08
N ILE A 74 19.92 11.84 12.34
CA ILE A 74 21.32 12.13 12.73
C ILE A 74 22.23 10.94 12.35
N VAL A 75 21.71 9.72 12.43
CA VAL A 75 22.48 8.48 12.24
C VAL A 75 22.23 7.86 10.87
N TYR A 76 21.02 8.04 10.33
CA TYR A 76 20.57 7.38 9.13
C TYR A 76 19.83 8.33 8.19
N ARG A 77 20.10 8.18 6.89
CA ARG A 77 19.36 8.81 5.82
C ARG A 77 18.95 7.76 4.79
N ALA A 78 17.67 7.78 4.39
CA ALA A 78 17.19 7.01 3.24
C ALA A 78 17.73 7.56 1.92
N GLU A 79 17.88 6.69 0.92
CA GLU A 79 18.41 7.02 -0.41
C GLU A 79 17.64 8.18 -1.08
N PRO A 80 18.30 8.96 -1.98
CA PRO A 80 17.68 10.13 -2.63
C PRO A 80 16.33 9.85 -3.30
N ALA A 81 16.14 8.65 -3.88
CA ALA A 81 14.90 8.24 -4.53
C ALA A 81 13.67 8.27 -3.60
N MET A 82 13.86 8.20 -2.28
CA MET A 82 12.77 8.30 -1.30
C MET A 82 12.33 9.75 -1.02
N HIS A 83 13.10 10.75 -1.44
CA HIS A 83 12.81 12.16 -1.24
C HIS A 83 12.14 12.82 -2.46
N GLY A 84 12.15 12.15 -3.63
CA GLY A 84 11.57 12.62 -4.88
C GLY A 84 10.12 12.18 -5.14
N ALA A 85 9.72 12.10 -6.41
CA ALA A 85 8.41 11.58 -6.80
C ALA A 85 8.26 10.09 -6.41
N ALA A 86 7.10 9.66 -5.89
CA ALA A 86 6.98 8.28 -5.42
C ALA A 86 7.04 7.20 -6.50
N ILE A 87 6.71 7.54 -7.75
CA ILE A 87 6.89 6.63 -8.89
C ILE A 87 8.37 6.34 -9.21
N ALA A 88 9.29 7.18 -8.73
CA ALA A 88 10.73 6.99 -8.90
C ALA A 88 11.37 6.25 -7.71
N SER A 89 10.61 5.98 -6.65
CA SER A 89 11.09 5.22 -5.50
C SER A 89 11.10 3.72 -5.80
N PRO A 90 12.01 2.92 -5.21
CA PRO A 90 12.01 1.46 -5.38
C PRO A 90 10.80 0.85 -4.68
N CYS A 91 9.72 0.67 -5.43
CA CYS A 91 8.39 0.35 -4.92
C CYS A 91 7.72 -0.73 -5.77
N GLU A 92 7.09 -1.69 -5.09
CA GLU A 92 6.29 -2.76 -5.65
C GLU A 92 4.84 -2.65 -5.15
N MET A 93 3.86 -2.76 -6.05
CA MET A 93 2.44 -2.82 -5.70
C MET A 93 2.02 -4.27 -5.49
N LEU A 94 1.65 -4.63 -4.27
CA LEU A 94 1.23 -5.99 -3.90
C LEU A 94 -0.27 -6.20 -4.04
N GLY A 95 -1.03 -5.11 -4.18
CA GLY A 95 -2.48 -5.12 -4.33
C GLY A 95 -3.06 -3.70 -4.27
N PRO A 96 -4.40 -3.56 -4.33
CA PRO A 96 -5.06 -2.28 -4.20
C PRO A 96 -4.68 -1.59 -2.89
N ALA A 97 -4.05 -0.43 -2.98
CA ALA A 97 -3.52 0.31 -1.83
C ALA A 97 -2.56 -0.47 -0.91
N VAL A 98 -1.82 -1.44 -1.46
CA VAL A 98 -0.77 -2.15 -0.74
C VAL A 98 0.54 -2.00 -1.51
N TRP A 99 1.50 -1.33 -0.89
CA TRP A 99 2.78 -1.01 -1.51
C TRP A 99 3.94 -1.48 -0.63
N ARG A 100 4.94 -2.08 -1.24
CA ARG A 100 6.21 -2.44 -0.60
C ARG A 100 7.31 -1.55 -1.12
N PHE A 101 8.02 -0.88 -0.22
CA PHE A 101 9.18 -0.07 -0.53
C PHE A 101 10.45 -0.79 -0.11
N THR A 102 11.41 -0.86 -1.01
CA THR A 102 12.76 -1.36 -0.72
C THR A 102 13.69 -0.16 -0.62
N ILE A 103 14.05 0.21 0.61
CA ILE A 103 14.76 1.45 0.92
C ILE A 103 16.21 1.11 1.26
N ARG A 104 17.16 1.69 0.52
CA ARG A 104 18.57 1.71 0.90
C ARG A 104 18.88 2.96 1.71
N GLY A 105 19.87 2.87 2.60
CA GLY A 105 20.34 4.03 3.34
C GLY A 105 21.58 3.73 4.18
N GLY A 106 21.94 4.70 5.01
CA GLY A 106 23.16 4.66 5.83
C GLY A 106 23.47 6.03 6.41
N GLU A 107 24.74 6.25 6.75
CA GLU A 107 25.21 7.52 7.33
C GLU A 107 24.85 8.71 6.40
N PRO A 108 24.30 9.83 6.95
CA PRO A 108 23.75 10.90 6.14
C PRO A 108 24.68 11.50 5.09
N THR A 109 25.95 11.76 5.44
CA THR A 109 26.95 12.35 4.54
C THR A 109 27.34 11.37 3.43
N ALA A 110 27.55 10.10 3.78
CA ALA A 110 27.88 9.03 2.85
C ALA A 110 26.74 8.80 1.84
N VAL A 111 25.49 8.83 2.30
CA VAL A 111 24.31 8.72 1.42
C VAL A 111 24.18 9.94 0.52
N ALA A 112 24.27 11.15 1.07
CA ALA A 112 23.97 12.39 0.33
C ALA A 112 25.06 12.79 -0.67
N ILE A 113 26.32 12.50 -0.38
CA ILE A 113 27.46 12.96 -1.20
C ILE A 113 28.06 11.82 -2.03
N ARG A 114 28.06 10.59 -1.50
CA ARG A 114 28.79 9.46 -2.10
C ARG A 114 27.88 8.33 -2.58
N GLU A 115 26.57 8.45 -2.36
CA GLU A 115 25.58 7.40 -2.67
C GLU A 115 25.97 6.02 -2.09
N GLN A 116 26.58 6.03 -0.90
CA GLN A 116 27.00 4.81 -0.21
C GLN A 116 25.91 4.33 0.74
N TYR A 117 25.47 3.09 0.54
CA TYR A 117 24.40 2.46 1.32
C TYR A 117 24.95 1.26 2.09
N THR A 118 24.55 1.13 3.35
CA THR A 118 24.97 0.03 4.25
C THR A 118 23.80 -0.81 4.72
N THR A 119 22.62 -0.20 4.83
CA THR A 119 21.41 -0.82 5.37
C THR A 119 20.31 -0.85 4.32
N LEU A 120 19.52 -1.92 4.34
CA LEU A 120 18.29 -2.10 3.61
C LEU A 120 17.13 -2.16 4.60
N SER A 121 16.05 -1.44 4.31
CA SER A 121 14.76 -1.58 4.97
C SER A 121 13.71 -1.95 3.94
N VAL A 122 12.94 -3.01 4.18
CA VAL A 122 11.78 -3.37 3.36
C VAL A 122 10.55 -3.08 4.19
N VAL A 123 9.68 -2.20 3.67
CA VAL A 123 8.50 -1.73 4.39
C VAL A 123 7.28 -1.91 3.52
N THR A 124 6.29 -2.64 4.04
CA THR A 124 4.97 -2.75 3.43
C THR A 124 4.00 -1.76 4.08
N VAL A 125 3.33 -0.97 3.26
CA VAL A 125 2.29 -0.02 3.67
C VAL A 125 0.97 -0.46 3.04
N ALA A 126 -0.04 -0.69 3.86
CA ALA A 126 -1.36 -1.14 3.42
C ALA A 126 -2.45 -0.16 3.85
N GLY A 127 -3.37 0.16 2.94
CA GLY A 127 -4.50 1.05 3.17
C GLY A 127 -4.23 2.52 2.80
N THR A 128 -5.27 3.34 2.94
CA THR A 128 -5.22 4.79 2.66
C THR A 128 -5.86 5.59 3.79
N GLY A 129 -5.53 6.87 3.89
CA GLY A 129 -6.14 7.75 4.89
C GLY A 129 -5.84 7.29 6.32
N ARG A 130 -6.88 7.14 7.14
CA ARG A 130 -6.77 6.80 8.56
C ARG A 130 -6.57 5.31 8.85
N ASP A 131 -6.95 4.44 7.92
CA ASP A 131 -6.89 2.98 8.10
C ASP A 131 -5.55 2.38 7.67
N ARG A 132 -4.54 3.25 7.45
CA ARG A 132 -3.24 2.84 6.93
C ARG A 132 -2.42 2.15 8.02
N SER A 133 -1.77 1.06 7.63
CA SER A 133 -0.82 0.31 8.46
C SER A 133 0.55 0.24 7.80
N VAL A 134 1.60 0.24 8.61
CA VAL A 134 3.01 0.23 8.18
C VAL A 134 3.71 -0.93 8.86
N THR A 135 4.24 -1.85 8.07
CA THR A 135 4.92 -3.08 8.53
C THR A 135 6.36 -3.09 8.04
N LEU A 136 7.31 -3.30 8.95
CA LEU A 136 8.72 -3.47 8.63
C LEU A 136 9.01 -4.95 8.38
N ASP A 137 9.14 -5.33 7.10
CA ASP A 137 9.39 -6.72 6.70
C ASP A 137 10.85 -7.12 6.89
N TYR A 138 11.77 -6.17 6.69
CA TYR A 138 13.20 -6.38 6.86
C TYR A 138 13.88 -5.08 7.29
N ASN A 139 14.88 -5.17 8.18
CA ASN A 139 15.81 -4.08 8.44
C ASN A 139 17.20 -4.64 8.80
N GLY A 140 18.22 -4.31 8.02
CA GLY A 140 19.57 -4.79 8.29
C GLY A 140 20.57 -4.59 7.16
N PRO A 141 21.76 -5.21 7.25
CA PRO A 141 22.81 -5.04 6.26
C PRO A 141 22.39 -5.55 4.87
N ILE A 142 22.59 -4.73 3.83
CA ILE A 142 22.18 -5.05 2.44
C ILE A 142 22.64 -6.45 1.99
N ARG A 143 23.85 -6.85 2.39
CA ARG A 143 24.50 -8.11 2.01
C ARG A 143 23.76 -9.37 2.49
N ARG A 144 22.85 -9.23 3.47
CA ARG A 144 22.11 -10.34 4.08
C ARG A 144 20.70 -10.48 3.54
N TYR A 145 20.22 -9.54 2.72
CA TYR A 145 18.90 -9.60 2.13
C TYR A 145 18.88 -10.64 1.00
N ARG A 146 18.01 -11.65 1.12
CA ARG A 146 17.69 -12.59 0.04
C ARG A 146 16.23 -12.37 -0.31
N ARG A 147 15.98 -11.89 -1.54
CA ARG A 147 14.64 -11.76 -2.11
C ARG A 147 14.12 -13.13 -2.51
#